data_AF-A0A5N6Q906-F1
#
_entry.id   AF-A0A5N6Q906-F1
#
_cell.length_a   1.000
_cell.length_b   1.000
_cell.length_c   1.000
_cell.angle_alpha   90.00
_cell.angle_beta   90.00
_cell.angle_gamma   90.00
#
_symmetry.space_group_name_H-M   'P 1'
#
loop_
_entity.id
_entity.type
_entity.pdbx_description
1 polymer ?
#
loop_
_entity_poly.entity_id
_entity_poly.type
_entity_poly.pdbx_seq_one_letter_code
_entity_poly.pdbx_strand_id
1 'polypeptide(L)'
;MDNTYCVAHILYKLFMLATEHSHINLATTYIVEQMACRSEGDYGAAKVMLRPASPGTGVIAGGAVRIVLEMAGVENALGKQIGSKNALNNARATVVAVQKMRQFSDVARERGIPMEELWK
;
A
#
# COMPACT_ATOMS: atom_id res chain seq x y z
N MET A 1 -18.91 27.43 -15.76
CA MET A 1 -19.27 26.00 -15.79
C MET A 1 -18.19 25.32 -16.64
N ASP A 2 -17.21 24.58 -16.15
CA ASP A 2 -17.05 23.90 -14.85
C ASP A 2 -15.55 23.78 -14.51
N ASN A 3 -15.20 24.29 -13.32
CA ASN A 3 -13.84 24.39 -12.78
C ASN A 3 -13.36 23.07 -12.15
N THR A 4 -13.76 21.94 -12.72
CA THR A 4 -13.58 20.60 -12.12
C THR A 4 -12.73 19.66 -12.98
N TYR A 5 -12.43 20.03 -14.23
CA TYR A 5 -11.77 19.12 -15.19
C TYR A 5 -10.26 19.34 -15.39
N CYS A 6 -9.67 20.41 -14.82
CA CYS A 6 -8.24 20.73 -15.06
C CYS A 6 -7.28 20.07 -14.05
N VAL A 7 -7.73 19.78 -12.83
CA VAL A 7 -6.89 19.14 -11.78
C VAL A 7 -6.85 17.61 -11.87
N ALA A 8 -7.85 16.98 -12.49
CA ALA A 8 -7.85 15.53 -12.69
C ALA A 8 -6.80 15.12 -13.73
N HIS A 9 -6.68 15.85 -14.85
CA HIS A 9 -5.84 15.45 -15.98
C HIS A 9 -4.32 15.53 -15.71
N ILE A 10 -3.89 16.35 -14.75
CA ILE A 10 -2.47 16.53 -14.39
C ILE A 10 -2.00 15.45 -13.39
N LEU A 11 -2.90 14.89 -12.58
CA LEU A 11 -2.57 13.79 -11.66
C LEU A 11 -2.47 12.43 -12.39
N TYR A 12 -3.30 12.19 -13.40
CA TYR A 12 -3.22 10.95 -14.20
C TYR A 12 -1.95 10.89 -15.09
N LYS A 13 -1.41 12.03 -15.53
CA LYS A 13 -0.18 12.08 -16.34
C LYS A 13 1.09 11.79 -15.55
N LEU A 14 1.13 12.09 -14.24
CA LEU A 14 2.29 11.82 -13.40
C LEU A 14 2.38 10.34 -12.98
N PHE A 15 1.27 9.60 -13.04
CA PHE A 15 1.23 8.16 -12.78
C PHE A 15 1.61 7.34 -14.04
N MET A 16 1.24 7.80 -15.24
CA MET A 16 1.52 7.11 -16.52
C MET A 16 2.95 7.27 -17.05
N LEU A 17 3.64 8.39 -16.76
CA LEU A 17 5.05 8.58 -17.19
C LEU A 17 6.05 7.74 -16.38
N ALA A 18 5.67 7.24 -15.19
CA ALA A 18 6.51 6.34 -14.40
C ALA A 18 6.49 4.90 -14.94
N THR A 19 5.48 4.51 -15.71
CA THR A 19 5.26 3.13 -16.17
C THR A 19 5.88 2.79 -17.53
N GLU A 20 6.38 3.76 -18.30
CA GLU A 20 6.83 3.51 -19.67
C GLU A 20 8.29 3.03 -19.82
N HIS A 21 9.11 3.06 -18.76
CA HIS A 21 10.53 2.70 -18.91
C HIS A 21 11.03 1.41 -18.27
N SER A 22 10.21 0.64 -17.55
CA SER A 22 10.82 -0.49 -16.82
C SER A 22 9.83 -1.49 -16.26
N HIS A 23 9.33 -2.46 -17.05
CA HIS A 23 8.97 -3.78 -16.52
C HIS A 23 8.15 -3.82 -15.18
N ILE A 24 7.18 -2.92 -14.95
CA ILE A 24 6.52 -2.79 -13.62
C ILE A 24 5.23 -3.60 -13.50
N ASN A 25 4.84 -4.36 -14.51
CA ASN A 25 3.71 -5.29 -14.39
C ASN A 25 3.94 -6.40 -13.36
N LEU A 26 5.17 -6.52 -12.83
CA LEU A 26 5.50 -7.46 -11.75
C LEU A 26 5.18 -6.90 -10.36
N ALA A 27 5.34 -5.60 -10.07
CA ALA A 27 5.25 -5.08 -8.70
C ALA A 27 3.83 -5.15 -8.08
N THR A 28 2.80 -4.99 -8.90
CA THR A 28 1.39 -4.98 -8.45
C THR A 28 0.88 -6.36 -8.04
N THR A 29 1.34 -7.43 -8.68
CA THR A 29 0.87 -8.80 -8.37
C THR A 29 1.36 -9.31 -7.02
N TYR A 30 2.47 -8.78 -6.49
CA TYR A 30 2.99 -9.19 -5.19
C TYR A 30 2.11 -8.73 -4.02
N ILE A 31 1.43 -7.58 -4.09
CA ILE A 31 0.82 -6.93 -2.91
C ILE A 31 -0.34 -7.76 -2.32
N VAL A 32 -1.05 -8.52 -3.16
CA VAL A 32 -2.21 -9.33 -2.75
C VAL A 32 -1.82 -10.45 -1.77
N GLU A 33 -0.58 -10.94 -1.84
CA GLU A 33 -0.03 -11.96 -0.95
C GLU A 33 0.85 -11.36 0.17
N GLN A 34 1.25 -10.09 0.06
CA GLN A 34 2.26 -9.42 0.91
C GLN A 34 1.72 -8.87 2.23
N MET A 35 0.40 -8.86 2.46
CA MET A 35 -0.14 -8.42 3.74
C MET A 35 -0.01 -9.52 4.81
N ALA A 36 1.12 -10.23 4.84
CA ALA A 36 1.42 -11.27 5.81
C ALA A 36 1.52 -10.75 7.25
N CYS A 37 2.00 -9.52 7.41
CA CYS A 37 2.23 -8.91 8.70
C CYS A 37 1.61 -7.52 8.80
N ARG A 38 1.32 -7.09 10.03
CA ARG A 38 0.95 -5.71 10.33
C ARG A 38 2.13 -4.80 9.97
N SER A 39 1.89 -3.75 9.20
CA SER A 39 2.88 -2.73 8.89
C SER A 39 2.44 -1.35 9.33
N GLU A 40 3.42 -0.50 9.63
CA GLU A 40 3.22 0.88 10.04
C GLU A 40 4.11 1.82 9.21
N GLY A 41 3.50 2.88 8.70
CA GLY A 41 4.18 3.91 7.93
C GLY A 41 3.85 5.29 8.48
N ASP A 42 4.84 6.16 8.41
CA ASP A 42 4.77 7.51 8.94
C ASP A 42 5.34 8.49 7.92
N TYR A 43 4.71 9.65 7.82
CA TYR A 43 5.16 10.73 6.97
C TYR A 43 4.77 12.08 7.57
N GLY A 44 5.76 12.82 8.09
CA GLY A 44 5.52 14.03 8.87
C GLY A 44 4.69 13.74 10.12
N ALA A 45 3.54 14.40 10.26
CA ALA A 45 2.59 14.18 11.37
C ALA A 45 1.52 13.10 11.09
N ALA A 46 1.55 12.46 9.92
CA ALA A 46 0.63 11.38 9.56
C ALA A 46 1.24 10.02 9.90
N LYS A 47 0.47 9.15 10.54
CA LYS A 47 0.81 7.74 10.76
C LYS A 47 -0.31 6.86 10.21
N VAL A 48 0.04 5.79 9.52
CA VAL A 48 -0.91 4.82 8.97
C VAL A 48 -0.47 3.43 9.39
N MET A 49 -1.43 2.67 9.89
CA MET A 49 -1.28 1.27 10.26
C MET A 49 -2.10 0.43 9.31
N LEU A 50 -1.46 -0.58 8.72
CA LEU A 50 -2.06 -1.54 7.82
C LEU A 50 -2.02 -2.93 8.46
N ARG A 51 -3.10 -3.67 8.28
CA ARG A 51 -3.25 -5.06 8.74
C ARG A 51 -3.93 -5.90 7.66
N PRO A 52 -3.55 -7.20 7.56
CA PRO A 52 -4.34 -8.15 6.80
C PRO A 52 -5.77 -8.23 7.31
N ALA A 53 -6.67 -8.48 6.38
CA ALA A 53 -8.04 -8.83 6.64
C ALA A 53 -8.33 -10.23 6.08
N SER A 54 -9.30 -10.92 6.66
CA SER A 54 -9.80 -12.18 6.11
C SER A 54 -10.40 -11.97 4.71
N PRO A 55 -10.40 -12.99 3.84
CA PRO A 55 -11.02 -12.88 2.52
C PRO A 55 -12.50 -12.51 2.64
N GLY A 56 -12.96 -11.59 1.79
CA GLY A 56 -14.33 -11.09 1.80
C GLY A 56 -14.59 -9.90 2.72
N THR A 57 -13.56 -9.38 3.41
CA THR A 57 -13.68 -8.17 4.26
C THR A 57 -13.71 -6.89 3.44
N GLY A 58 -13.06 -6.89 2.27
CA GLY A 58 -12.84 -5.67 1.50
C GLY A 58 -11.77 -4.75 2.13
N VAL A 59 -11.64 -3.54 1.58
CA VAL A 59 -10.72 -2.51 2.08
C VAL A 59 -11.43 -1.59 3.06
N ILE A 60 -11.14 -1.75 4.36
CA ILE A 60 -11.66 -0.90 5.43
C ILE A 60 -10.55 0.06 5.88
N ALA A 61 -10.52 1.25 5.28
CA ALA A 61 -9.55 2.28 5.61
C ALA A 61 -10.12 3.71 5.47
N GLY A 62 -9.39 4.71 5.97
CA GLY A 62 -9.72 6.12 5.75
C GLY A 62 -9.60 6.51 4.28
N GLY A 63 -10.39 7.48 3.79
CA GLY A 63 -10.57 7.73 2.35
C GLY A 63 -9.28 7.84 1.53
N ALA A 64 -8.28 8.59 2.00
CA ALA A 64 -6.99 8.71 1.30
C ALA A 64 -6.21 7.38 1.23
N VAL A 65 -6.20 6.63 2.34
CA VAL A 65 -5.52 5.32 2.44
C VAL A 65 -6.24 4.29 1.56
N ARG A 66 -7.58 4.29 1.59
CA ARG A 66 -8.43 3.39 0.81
C ARG A 66 -8.19 3.54 -0.69
N ILE A 67 -8.19 4.76 -1.21
CA ILE A 67 -7.96 5.01 -2.65
C ILE A 67 -6.59 4.46 -3.07
N VAL A 68 -5.55 4.66 -2.25
CA VAL A 68 -4.20 4.14 -2.55
C VAL A 68 -4.19 2.61 -2.57
N LEU A 69 -4.83 1.96 -1.60
CA LEU A 69 -4.91 0.49 -1.54
C LEU A 69 -5.74 -0.12 -2.68
N GLU A 70 -6.86 0.52 -3.04
CA GLU A 70 -7.69 0.10 -4.18
C GLU A 70 -6.93 0.27 -5.51
N MET A 71 -6.22 1.37 -5.71
CA MET A 71 -5.35 1.57 -6.89
C MET A 71 -4.17 0.59 -6.93
N ALA A 72 -3.71 0.13 -5.77
CA ALA A 72 -2.67 -0.90 -5.67
C ALA A 72 -3.19 -2.32 -5.90
N GLY A 73 -4.51 -2.51 -6.11
CA GLY A 73 -5.12 -3.82 -6.35
C GLY A 73 -5.29 -4.66 -5.08
N VAL A 74 -5.28 -4.04 -3.90
CA VAL A 74 -5.49 -4.75 -2.63
C VAL A 74 -6.98 -4.95 -2.41
N GLU A 75 -7.41 -6.20 -2.31
CA GLU A 75 -8.82 -6.53 -2.09
C GLU A 75 -9.22 -6.52 -0.61
N ASN A 76 -8.35 -7.00 0.28
CA ASN A 76 -8.68 -7.23 1.69
C ASN A 76 -7.63 -6.58 2.60
N ALA A 77 -8.00 -5.49 3.28
CA ALA A 77 -7.08 -4.76 4.15
C ALA A 77 -7.83 -3.97 5.22
N LEU A 78 -7.25 -3.94 6.42
CA LEU A 78 -7.66 -3.04 7.49
C LEU A 78 -6.62 -1.93 7.64
N GLY A 79 -7.06 -0.68 7.50
CA GLY A 79 -6.20 0.49 7.57
C GLY A 79 -6.69 1.52 8.58
N LYS A 80 -5.85 1.90 9.55
CA LYS A 80 -6.15 3.01 10.46
C LYS A 80 -5.14 4.14 10.29
N GLN A 81 -5.64 5.33 9.95
CA GLN A 81 -4.88 6.56 10.04
C GLN A 81 -4.91 7.10 11.48
N ILE A 82 -3.74 7.50 11.99
CA ILE A 82 -3.49 7.99 13.35
C ILE A 82 -2.72 9.31 13.24
N GLY A 83 -3.10 10.31 14.04
CA GLY A 83 -2.47 11.63 14.01
C GLY A 83 -3.18 12.59 13.05
N SER A 84 -2.50 12.97 11.96
CA SER A 84 -2.98 14.02 11.03
C SER A 84 -4.17 13.60 10.16
N LYS A 85 -5.04 14.58 9.85
CA LYS A 85 -6.17 14.44 8.90
C LYS A 85 -5.79 14.83 7.47
N ASN A 86 -4.54 15.21 7.21
CA ASN A 86 -4.11 15.62 5.86
C ASN A 86 -4.06 14.43 4.91
N ALA A 87 -4.92 14.45 3.88
CA ALA A 87 -5.06 13.37 2.90
C ALA A 87 -3.76 13.05 2.15
N LEU A 88 -2.99 14.08 1.74
CA LEU A 88 -1.76 13.90 0.98
C LEU A 88 -0.69 13.16 1.82
N ASN A 89 -0.54 13.55 3.08
CA ASN A 89 0.43 12.91 3.97
C ASN A 89 -0.01 11.50 4.34
N ASN A 90 -1.32 11.26 4.53
CA ASN A 90 -1.85 9.92 4.78
C ASN A 90 -1.61 8.99 3.57
N ALA A 91 -1.78 9.48 2.34
CA ALA A 91 -1.45 8.73 1.13
C ALA A 91 0.05 8.38 1.07
N ARG A 92 0.94 9.36 1.33
CA ARG A 92 2.39 9.12 1.38
C ARG A 92 2.79 8.13 2.47
N ALA A 93 2.24 8.27 3.68
CA ALA A 93 2.47 7.34 4.78
C ALA A 93 1.99 5.91 4.44
N THR A 94 0.91 5.77 3.67
CA THR A 94 0.42 4.47 3.18
C THR A 94 1.44 3.83 2.23
N VAL A 95 2.01 4.59 1.29
CA VAL A 95 3.05 4.08 0.38
C VAL A 95 4.27 3.59 1.18
N VAL A 96 4.71 4.36 2.18
CA VAL A 96 5.80 3.96 3.08
C VAL A 96 5.45 2.68 3.85
N ALA A 97 4.21 2.55 4.33
CA ALA A 97 3.77 1.37 5.07
C ALA A 97 3.79 0.10 4.19
N VAL A 98 3.39 0.22 2.91
CA VAL A 98 3.43 -0.90 1.95
C VAL A 98 4.87 -1.25 1.57
N GLN A 99 5.74 -0.27 1.36
CA GLN A 99 7.15 -0.50 1.05
C GLN A 99 7.92 -1.21 2.18
N LYS A 100 7.50 -1.05 3.44
CA LYS A 100 8.11 -1.72 4.59
C LYS A 100 7.65 -3.18 4.76
N MET A 101 6.61 -3.61 4.06
CA MET A 101 6.16 -5.00 4.12
C MET A 101 7.24 -5.91 3.51
N ARG A 102 7.42 -7.08 4.13
CA ARG A 102 8.38 -8.08 3.67
C ARG A 102 7.67 -9.40 3.48
N GLN A 103 8.06 -10.14 2.45
CA GLN A 103 7.55 -11.47 2.22
C GLN A 103 8.26 -12.49 3.14
N PHE A 104 7.54 -13.54 3.54
CA PHE A 104 8.14 -14.63 4.31
C PHE A 104 9.31 -15.29 3.58
N SER A 105 9.25 -15.40 2.24
CA SER A 105 10.34 -15.93 1.40
C SER A 105 11.61 -15.09 1.50
N ASP A 106 11.47 -13.76 1.46
CA ASP A 106 12.59 -12.83 1.61
C ASP A 106 13.18 -12.90 3.02
N VAL A 107 12.33 -12.96 4.04
CA VAL A 107 12.76 -13.11 5.44
C VAL A 107 13.47 -14.45 5.67
N ALA A 108 12.97 -15.54 5.07
CA ALA A 108 13.60 -16.86 5.13
C ALA A 108 15.01 -16.83 4.52
N ARG A 109 15.13 -16.22 3.33
CA ARG A 109 16.40 -16.08 2.60
C ARG A 109 17.40 -15.22 3.36
N GLU A 110 16.96 -14.09 3.91
CA GLU A 110 17.82 -13.21 4.72
C GLU A 110 18.32 -13.91 6.00
N ARG A 111 17.47 -14.74 6.62
CA ARG A 111 17.81 -15.46 7.85
C ARG A 111 18.54 -16.77 7.60
N GLY A 112 18.55 -17.29 6.37
CA GLY A 112 19.14 -18.58 6.02
C GLY A 112 18.40 -19.77 6.64
N ILE A 113 17.11 -19.61 6.95
CA ILE A 113 16.28 -20.62 7.63
C ILE A 113 15.30 -21.22 6.61
N PRO A 114 15.07 -22.55 6.60
CA PRO A 114 14.07 -23.17 5.73
C PRO A 114 12.65 -22.66 6.05
N MET A 115 11.78 -22.58 5.04
CA MET A 115 10.43 -22.01 5.18
C MET A 115 9.60 -22.74 6.24
N GLU A 116 9.79 -24.05 6.39
CA GLU A 116 9.10 -24.90 7.35
C GLU A 116 9.35 -24.50 8.81
N GLU A 117 10.48 -23.85 9.11
CA GLU A 117 10.79 -23.38 10.45
C GLU A 117 10.17 -22.01 10.76
N LEU A 118 9.83 -21.21 9.75
CA LEU A 118 9.15 -19.93 9.96
C LEU A 118 7.66 -20.07 10.29
N TRP A 119 7.07 -21.22 9.96
CA TRP A 119 5.64 -21.50 10.15
C TRP A 119 5.33 -22.27 11.44
N LYS A 120 6.34 -22.76 12.15
CA LYS A 120 6.21 -23.38 13.47
C LYS A 120 5.99 -22.33 14.55
#